data_AF-A0A3P7KBR1-F1
#
_entry.id   AF-A0A3P7KBR1-F1
#
_cell.length_a   1.000
_cell.length_b   1.000
_cell.length_c   1.000
_cell.angle_alpha   90.00
_cell.angle_beta   90.00
_cell.angle_gamma   90.00
#
_symmetry.space_group_name_H-M   'P 1'
#
loop_
_entity.id
_entity.type
_entity.pdbx_description
1 polymer ?
#
loop_
_entity_poly.entity_id
_entity_poly.type
_entity_poly.pdbx_seq_one_letter_code
_entity_poly.pdbx_strand_id
1 'polypeptide(L)' 'MAVYNEEIFGAVLLVIPFDTEDEAIDIANDTTMGLAAGLFTKDLARVYRVVDRLHAGNVYVNTFND' A
#
# COMPACT_ATOMS: atom_id res chain seq x y z
N MET A 1 -9.43 3.63 13.01
CA MET A 1 -10.88 3.30 12.95
C MET A 1 -10.99 1.80 12.69
N ALA A 2 -11.95 1.07 13.27
CA ALA A 2 -12.02 -0.40 13.13
C ALA A 2 -12.00 -0.85 11.64
N VAL A 3 -12.79 -0.18 10.79
CA VAL A 3 -12.85 -0.46 9.34
C VAL A 3 -11.49 -0.36 8.63
N TYR A 4 -10.56 0.46 9.15
CA TYR A 4 -9.23 0.69 8.57
C TYR A 4 -8.20 -0.31 9.09
N ASN A 5 -8.31 -0.73 10.35
CA ASN A 5 -7.31 -1.56 11.03
C ASN A 5 -7.61 -3.07 10.95
N GLU A 6 -8.85 -3.45 10.66
CA GLU A 6 -9.30 -4.85 10.67
C GLU A 6 -9.66 -5.33 9.27
N GLU A 7 -9.28 -6.56 8.96
CA GLU A 7 -9.57 -7.18 7.68
C GLU A 7 -11.05 -7.62 7.59
N ILE A 8 -11.77 -7.11 6.58
CA ILE A 8 -13.22 -7.30 6.45
C ILE A 8 -13.58 -8.60 5.71
N PHE A 9 -12.69 -9.14 4.86
CA PHE A 9 -12.94 -10.31 3.99
C PHE A 9 -14.24 -10.23 3.14
N GLY A 10 -14.70 -9.02 2.82
CA GLY A 10 -15.88 -8.75 2.01
C GLY A 10 -15.58 -7.83 0.83
N ALA A 11 -16.58 -7.57 -0.01
CA ALA A 11 -16.46 -6.65 -1.15
C ALA A 11 -16.46 -5.17 -0.72
N VAL A 12 -15.42 -4.78 0.03
CA VAL A 12 -15.25 -3.44 0.61
C VAL A 12 -13.83 -2.95 0.31
N LEU A 13 -13.71 -1.68 -0.10
CA LEU A 13 -12.45 -0.98 -0.31
C LEU A 13 -12.50 0.38 0.40
N LEU A 14 -11.37 0.76 1.00
CA LEU A 14 -11.17 2.10 1.55
C LEU A 14 -10.33 2.93 0.57
N VAL A 15 -10.70 4.20 0.42
CA VAL A 15 -9.92 5.18 -0.34
C VAL A 15 -9.46 6.26 0.63
N ILE A 16 -8.15 6.39 0.78
CA ILE A 16 -7.52 7.33 1.71
C ILE A 16 -6.64 8.25 0.87
N PRO A 17 -6.96 9.56 0.79
CA PRO A 17 -6.12 10.51 0.09
C PRO A 17 -4.83 10.74 0.88
N PHE A 18 -3.78 11.10 0.16
CA PHE A 18 -2.49 11.55 0.70
C PHE A 18 -1.96 12.65 -0.21
N ASP A 19 -1.14 13.54 0.34
CA ASP A 19 -0.52 14.66 -0.39
C ASP A 19 0.94 14.37 -0.76
N THR A 20 1.61 13.49 0.00
CA THR A 20 3.05 13.21 -0.17
C THR A 20 3.36 11.72 -0.27
N GLU A 21 4.50 11.41 -0.89
CA GLU A 21 5.02 10.04 -1.00
C GLU A 21 5.29 9.43 0.38
N ASP A 22 5.81 10.24 1.32
CA ASP A 22 6.08 9.79 2.70
C ASP A 22 4.79 9.47 3.45
N GLU A 23 3.78 10.32 3.34
CA GLU A 23 2.46 10.07 3.94
C GLU A 23 1.81 8.79 3.40
N ALA A 24 1.90 8.55 2.08
CA ALA A 24 1.38 7.33 1.48
C ALA A 24 2.05 6.06 2.05
N ILE A 25 3.36 6.12 2.28
CA ILE A 25 4.14 5.03 2.86
C ILE A 25 3.77 4.82 4.33
N ASP A 26 3.63 5.90 5.09
CA ASP A 26 3.25 5.83 6.50
C ASP A 26 1.84 5.24 6.66
N ILE A 27 0.87 5.67 5.83
CA ILE A 27 -0.47 5.08 5.79
C ILE A 27 -0.40 3.59 5.41
N ALA A 28 0.33 3.23 4.35
CA ALA A 28 0.43 1.84 3.90
C ALA A 28 1.04 0.91 4.96
N ASN A 29 1.95 1.42 5.78
CA ASN A 29 2.62 0.68 6.85
C ASN A 29 1.89 0.75 8.20
N ASP A 30 0.89 1.61 8.37
CA ASP A 30 0.10 1.75 9.61
C ASP A 30 -0.94 0.62 9.73
N THR A 31 -0.43 -0.61 9.80
CA THR A 31 -1.20 -1.84 9.99
C THR A 31 -0.34 -2.89 10.67
N THR A 32 -0.97 -3.83 11.38
CA THR A 32 -0.30 -5.02 11.93
C THR A 32 -0.17 -6.15 10.91
N MET A 33 -0.76 -5.98 9.73
CA MET A 33 -0.71 -6.89 8.58
C MET A 33 0.57 -6.64 7.75
N GLY A 34 0.80 -7.43 6.70
CA GLY A 34 1.96 -7.26 5.83
C GLY A 34 2.09 -8.29 4.70
N LEU A 35 0.98 -8.82 4.19
CA LEU A 35 1.02 -9.90 3.18
C LEU A 35 1.49 -9.40 1.82
N ALA A 36 0.82 -8.38 1.28
CA ALA A 36 1.09 -7.84 -0.04
C ALA A 36 0.78 -6.34 -0.10
N ALA A 37 1.51 -5.62 -0.95
CA ALA A 37 1.25 -4.23 -1.31
C ALA A 37 1.26 -4.05 -2.82
N GLY A 38 0.56 -3.03 -3.31
CA GLY A 38 0.54 -2.63 -4.73
C GLY A 38 1.00 -1.20 -4.90
N LEU A 39 1.92 -0.95 -5.83
CA LEU A 39 2.41 0.37 -6.19
C LEU A 39 2.10 0.66 -7.67
N PHE A 40 1.29 1.69 -7.91
CA PHE A 40 0.94 2.14 -9.25
C PHE A 40 1.54 3.51 -9.52
N THR A 41 2.48 3.57 -10.45
CA THR A 41 3.17 4.81 -10.83
C THR A 41 3.82 4.67 -12.21
N LYS A 42 3.91 5.79 -12.94
CA LYS A 42 4.69 5.87 -14.19
C LYS A 42 6.16 6.25 -13.94
N ASP A 43 6.49 6.70 -12.73
CA ASP A 43 7.85 7.10 -12.33
C ASP A 43 8.61 5.88 -11.79
N LEU A 44 9.61 5.42 -12.54
CA LEU A 44 10.46 4.30 -12.16
C LEU A 44 11.36 4.62 -10.95
N ALA A 45 11.79 5.87 -10.78
CA ALA A 45 12.58 6.25 -9.62
C ALA A 45 11.73 6.17 -8.34
N ARG A 46 10.44 6.52 -8.43
CA ARG A 46 9.48 6.32 -7.34
C ARG A 46 9.28 4.85 -7.01
N VAL A 47 9.27 3.96 -8.00
CA VAL A 47 9.22 2.51 -7.73
C VAL A 47 10.35 2.09 -6.79
N TYR A 48 11.60 2.43 -7.12
CA TYR A 48 12.74 2.06 -6.28
C TYR A 48 12.70 2.69 -4.89
N ARG A 49 12.27 3.94 -4.75
CA ARG A 49 12.17 4.61 -3.45
C ARG A 49 11.08 4.03 -2.55
N VAL A 50 9.93 3.68 -3.13
CA VAL A 50 8.75 3.27 -2.36
C VAL A 50 8.79 1.78 -2.03
N VAL A 51 9.17 0.92 -2.97
CA VAL A 51 9.18 -0.54 -2.76
C VAL A 51 10.07 -0.94 -1.57
N ASP A 52 11.22 -0.29 -1.40
CA ASP A 52 12.15 -0.56 -0.30
C ASP A 52 11.62 -0.12 1.09
N ARG A 53 10.59 0.73 1.11
CA ARG A 53 10.01 1.31 2.33
C ARG A 53 8.68 0.69 2.74
N LEU A 54 8.10 -0.19 1.91
CA LEU A 54 6.85 -0.87 2.22
C LEU A 54 7.12 -2.14 3.04
N HIS A 55 6.43 -2.28 4.18
CA HIS A 55 6.50 -3.45 5.04
C HIS A 55 5.52 -4.53 4.55
N ALA A 56 5.86 -5.17 3.44
CA ALA A 56 5.06 -6.25 2.86
C ALA A 56 5.93 -7.42 2.36
N GLY A 57 5.38 -8.64 2.43
CA GLY A 57 6.05 -9.83 1.91
C GLY A 57 6.21 -9.83 0.39
N ASN A 58 5.22 -9.30 -0.32
CA ASN A 58 5.27 -9.09 -1.78
C ASN A 58 4.85 -7.67 -2.14
N VAL A 59 5.53 -7.05 -3.10
CA VAL A 59 5.14 -5.74 -3.65
C VAL A 59 4.95 -5.87 -5.16
N TYR A 60 3.73 -5.63 -5.63
CA TYR A 60 3.38 -5.61 -7.05
C TYR A 60 3.54 -4.19 -7.60
N VAL A 61 4.13 -4.06 -8.79
CA VAL A 61 4.34 -2.75 -9.44
C VAL A 61 3.54 -2.70 -10.73
N ASN A 62 2.64 -1.72 -10.83
CA ASN A 62 1.74 -1.50 -11.97
C ASN A 62 0.85 -2.71 -12.30
N THR A 63 0.60 -3.55 -11.31
CA THR A 63 -0.34 -4.67 -11.37
C THR A 63 -0.74 -5.10 -9.96
N PHE A 64 -1.66 -6.06 -9.82
CA PHE A 64 -2.03 -6.64 -8.54
C PHE A 64 -2.56 -8.07 -8.68
N ASN A 65 -1.75 -9.04 -8.24
CA ASN A 65 -2.13 -10.46 -8.11
C ASN A 65 -2.70 -11.09 -9.40
N ASP A 66 -2.04 -10.82 -10.52
CA ASP A 66 -2.22 -11.43 -11.84
C ASP A 66 -1.23 -12.57 -12.12
#